data_AF-A0A511YFV0-F1
#
_entry.id   AF-A0A511YFV0-F1
#
_cell.length_a   1.000
_cell.length_b   1.000
_cell.length_c   1.000
_cell.angle_alpha   90.00
_cell.angle_beta   90.00
_cell.angle_gamma   90.00
#
_symmetry.space_group_name_H-M   'P 1'
#
loop_
_entity.id
_entity.type
_entity.pdbx_description
1 polymer ?
#
loop_
_entity_poly.entity_id
_entity_poly.type
_entity_poly.pdbx_seq_one_letter_code
_entity_poly.pdbx_strand_id
1 'polypeptide(L)' 'MFSIKAKFKNKVVGFNGSTTPLGEREDLGVLAEIAIRSQDPTLLILFSKTPTEQEVQKYKELKFLKEESNSNENE' A
#
# COMPACT_ATOMS: atom_id res chain seq x y z
N MET A 1 -6.93 5.54 0.05
CA MET A 1 -6.61 5.06 1.42
C MET A 1 -5.14 5.26 1.77
N PHE A 2 -4.22 5.26 0.81
CA PHE A 2 -2.86 5.80 1.00
C PHE A 2 -2.49 6.61 -0.24
N SER A 3 -1.78 7.72 -0.04
CA SER A 3 -1.37 8.63 -1.12
C SER A 3 0.09 8.98 -0.98
N ILE A 4 0.82 9.00 -2.09
CA ILE A 4 2.24 9.36 -2.14
C ILE A 4 2.37 10.86 -2.40
N LYS A 5 3.38 11.49 -1.79
CA LYS A 5 3.67 12.92 -2.03
C LYS A 5 3.97 13.12 -3.52
N ALA A 6 3.48 14.21 -4.09
CA ALA A 6 3.64 14.51 -5.52
C ALA A 6 5.11 14.40 -5.99
N LYS A 7 6.06 14.88 -5.16
CA LYS A 7 7.51 14.81 -5.44
C LYS A 7 8.09 13.39 -5.55
N PHE A 8 7.39 12.39 -5.03
CA PHE A 8 7.84 10.99 -5.04
C PHE A 8 7.06 10.12 -6.01
N LYS A 9 6.15 10.68 -6.83
CA LYS A 9 5.39 9.90 -7.83
C LYS A 9 6.30 9.19 -8.83
N ASN A 10 7.37 9.85 -9.28
CA ASN A 10 8.32 9.26 -10.23
C ASN A 10 9.43 8.44 -9.54
N LYS A 11 9.39 8.33 -8.20
CA LYS A 11 10.38 7.53 -7.47
C LYS A 11 10.03 6.06 -7.66
N VAL A 12 11.03 5.27 -8.03
CA VAL A 12 10.91 3.82 -8.14
C VAL A 12 11.31 3.19 -6.81
N VAL A 13 10.40 2.39 -6.25
CA VAL A 13 10.65 1.57 -5.06
C VAL A 13 10.22 0.15 -5.40
N GLY A 14 11.16 -0.79 -5.34
CA GLY A 14 10.89 -2.20 -5.57
C GLY A 14 10.16 -2.80 -4.37
N PHE A 15 8.88 -3.13 -4.53
CA PHE A 15 8.11 -3.87 -3.54
C PHE A 15 7.01 -4.68 -4.22
N ASN A 16 6.56 -5.76 -3.57
CA ASN A 16 5.48 -6.61 -4.08
C ASN A 16 5.70 -7.07 -5.55
N GLY A 17 6.95 -7.42 -5.88
CA GLY A 17 7.32 -7.90 -7.23
C GLY A 17 7.29 -6.85 -8.34
N SER A 18 7.06 -5.56 -8.03
CA SER A 18 7.01 -4.49 -9.02
C SER A 18 8.02 -3.38 -8.73
N THR A 19 8.59 -2.85 -9.81
CA THR A 19 9.48 -1.69 -9.85
C THR A 19 8.84 -0.49 -10.56
N THR A 20 7.50 -0.49 -10.70
CA THR A 20 6.76 0.61 -11.30
C THR A 20 6.89 1.88 -10.43
N PRO A 21 6.93 3.09 -11.03
CA PRO A 21 6.90 4.33 -10.27
C PRO A 21 5.72 4.41 -9.32
N LEU A 22 5.94 4.95 -8.11
CA LEU A 22 4.94 5.02 -7.05
C LEU A 22 3.64 5.74 -7.45
N GLY A 23 3.70 6.68 -8.39
CA GLY A 23 2.55 7.44 -8.87
C GLY A 23 1.58 6.63 -9.72
N GLU A 24 2.01 5.48 -10.26
CA GLU A 24 1.23 4.61 -11.14
C GLU A 24 0.80 3.32 -10.44
N ARG A 25 1.07 3.19 -9.14
CA ARG A 25 0.77 1.99 -8.36
C ARG A 25 -0.54 2.10 -7.61
N GLU A 26 -1.32 1.02 -7.66
CA GLU A 26 -2.58 0.88 -6.91
C GLU A 26 -2.40 0.13 -5.59
N ASP A 27 -1.29 -0.60 -5.44
CA ASP A 27 -0.97 -1.45 -4.30
C ASP A 27 -0.18 -0.73 -3.19
N LEU A 28 -0.39 0.58 -3.06
CA LEU A 28 0.26 1.43 -2.04
C LEU A 28 -0.04 0.99 -0.60
N GLY A 29 -1.11 0.22 -0.37
CA GLY A 29 -1.41 -0.36 0.93
C GLY A 29 -0.38 -1.39 1.39
N VAL A 30 0.23 -2.14 0.45
CA VAL A 30 1.32 -3.07 0.76
C VAL A 30 2.59 -2.30 1.16
N LEU A 31 2.88 -1.20 0.47
CA LEU A 31 4.00 -0.33 0.84
C LEU A 31 3.79 0.30 2.21
N ALA A 32 2.56 0.71 2.53
CA ALA A 32 2.23 1.29 3.83
C ALA A 32 2.44 0.27 4.96
N GLU A 33 2.06 -0.99 4.74
CA GLU A 33 2.34 -2.08 5.67
C GLU A 33 3.83 -2.26 5.93
N ILE A 34 4.63 -2.33 4.86
CA ILE A 34 6.09 -2.50 4.98
C ILE A 34 6.69 -1.31 5.73
N ALA A 35 6.26 -0.08 5.42
CA ALA A 35 6.75 1.13 6.07
C ALA A 35 6.49 1.13 7.59
N ILE A 36 5.30 0.71 8.02
CA ILE A 36 4.96 0.62 9.45
C ILE A 36 5.71 -0.54 10.12
N ARG A 37 5.69 -1.73 9.53
CA ARG A 37 6.31 -2.92 10.11
C ARG A 37 7.82 -2.78 10.27
N SER A 38 8.48 -2.21 9.27
CA SER A 38 9.92 -1.96 9.30
C SER A 38 10.30 -0.72 10.10
N GLN A 39 9.31 0.10 10.50
CA GLN A 39 9.50 1.42 11.10
C GLN A 39 10.50 2.30 10.33
N ASP A 40 10.53 2.14 9.00
CA ASP A 40 11.55 2.77 8.16
C ASP A 40 11.15 4.21 7.83
N PRO A 41 11.88 5.23 8.35
CA PRO A 41 11.56 6.63 8.08
C PRO A 41 11.66 6.99 6.59
N THR A 42 12.47 6.27 5.82
CA THR A 42 12.66 6.51 4.38
C THR A 42 11.44 6.08 3.55
N LEU A 43 10.64 5.16 4.07
CA LEU A 43 9.38 4.73 3.47
C LEU A 43 8.20 5.57 3.97
N LEU A 44 8.16 5.85 5.28
CA LEU A 44 7.10 6.68 5.88
C LEU A 44 7.05 8.09 5.28
N ILE A 45 8.21 8.68 4.94
CA ILE A 45 8.27 10.03 4.33
C ILE A 45 7.66 10.09 2.92
N LEU A 46 7.53 8.94 2.23
CA LEU A 46 6.98 8.86 0.87
C LEU A 46 5.49 9.20 0.86
N PHE A 47 4.79 8.86 1.93
CA PHE A 47 3.35 9.08 2.04
C PHE A 47 3.02 10.53 2.38
N SER A 48 1.97 11.07 1.75
CA SER A 48 1.45 12.41 2.05
C SER A 48 0.98 12.53 3.50
N LYS A 49 0.40 11.45 4.03
CA LYS A 49 0.02 11.29 5.43
C LYS A 49 0.68 10.01 5.94
N THR A 50 1.33 10.08 7.10
CA THR A 50 1.94 8.90 7.72
C THR A 50 0.89 7.82 7.91
N PRO A 51 1.06 6.63 7.31
CA PRO A 51 0.12 5.55 7.48
C PRO A 51 0.12 5.09 8.94
N THR A 52 -1.06 4.76 9.46
CA THR A 52 -1.22 4.19 10.80
C THR A 52 -1.55 2.70 10.74
N GLU A 53 -1.24 1.98 11.82
CA GLU A 53 -1.44 0.53 11.88
C GLU A 53 -2.92 0.16 11.69
N GLN A 54 -3.83 0.99 12.23
CA GLN A 54 -5.27 0.86 12.04
C GLN A 54 -5.71 1.04 10.58
N GLU A 55 -5.11 1.97 9.84
CA GLU A 55 -5.41 2.17 8.42
C GLU A 55 -4.92 0.99 7.58
N VAL A 56 -3.74 0.44 7.90
CA VAL A 56 -3.21 -0.74 7.22
C VAL A 56 -4.07 -1.98 7.51
N GLN A 57 -4.50 -2.16 8.76
CA GLN A 57 -5.38 -3.26 9.15
C GLN A 57 -6.72 -3.20 8.39
N LYS A 58 -7.36 -2.03 8.35
CA LYS A 58 -8.58 -1.83 7.56
C LYS A 58 -8.39 -2.11 6.07
N TYR A 59 -7.24 -1.72 5.51
CA TYR A 59 -6.92 -2.03 4.11
C TYR A 59 -6.85 -3.55 3.87
N LYS A 60 -6.22 -4.30 4.79
CA LYS A 60 -6.17 -5.76 4.72
C LYS A 60 -7.54 -6.41 4.85
N GLU A 61 -8.35 -5.98 5.81
CA GLU A 61 -9.71 -6.47 6.00
C GLU A 61 -10.52 -6.25 4.71
N LEU A 62 -10.49 -5.05 4.14
CA LEU A 62 -11.17 -4.74 2.88
C LEU A 62 -10.67 -5.58 1.69
N LYS A 63 -9.36 -5.85 1.64
CA LYS A 63 -8.77 -6.68 0.59
C LYS A 63 -9.23 -8.14 0.73
N PHE A 64 -9.17 -8.68 1.94
CA PHE A 64 -9.60 -10.04 2.26
C PHE A 64 -11.09 -10.25 1.95
N LEU A 65 -11.97 -9.34 2.38
CA LEU A 65 -13.40 -9.38 2.07
C LEU A 65 -13.68 -9.35 0.56
N LYS A 66 -12.90 -8.58 -0.23
CA LYS A 66 -13.01 -8.56 -1.69
C LYS A 66 -12.58 -9.89 -2.32
N GLU A 67 -11.51 -10.49 -1.82
CA GLU A 67 -11.03 -11.80 -2.30
C GLU A 67 -12.02 -12.93 -1.97
N GLU A 68 -12.67 -12.87 -0.79
CA GLU A 68 -13.68 -13.84 -0.37
C GLU A 68 -14.97 -13.72 -1.20
N SER A 69 -15.37 -12.49 -1.55
CA SER A 69 -16.56 -12.24 -2.37
C SER A 69 -16.39 -12.73 -3.82
N ASN A 70 -15.18 -12.65 -4.38
CA ASN A 70 -14.87 -13.16 -5.72
C ASN A 70 -14.67 -14.70 -5.78
N SER A 71 -14.50 -15.36 -4.64
CA SER A 71 -14.30 -16.81 -4.59
C SER A 71 -15.62 -17.59 -4.57
N ASN A 72 -16.73 -16.96 -4.18
CA ASN A 72 -18.05 -17.59 -4.10
C ASN A 72 -18.92 -17.45 -5.37
N GLU A 73 -18.42 -16.86 -6.45
CA GLU A 73 -19.15 -16.79 -7.75
C GLU A 73 -18.76 -17.93 -8.73
N ASN A 74 -17.94 -18.89 -8.31
CA ASN A 74 -17.63 -20.09 -9.10
C ASN A 74 -17.94 -21.39 -8.32
N GLU A 75 -19.19 -21.55 -7.87
CA GLU A 75 -19.75 -22.86 -7.51
C GLU A 75 -21.13 -23.05 -8.17
#